data_AF-A0A1Y1I1G5-F1
#
_entry.id   AF-A0A1Y1I1G5-F1
#
_cell.length_a   1.000
_cell.length_b   1.000
_cell.length_c   1.000
_cell.angle_alpha   90.00
_cell.angle_beta   90.00
_cell.angle_gamma   90.00
#
_symmetry.space_group_name_H-M   'P 1'
#
loop_
_entity.id
_entity.type
_entity.pdbx_description
1 polymer ?
#
loop_
_entity_poly.entity_id
_entity_poly.type
_entity_poly.pdbx_seq_one_letter_code
_entity_poly.pdbx_strand_id
1 'polypeptide(L)'
;MESAQWKSSVVTLAAVSVAAIVSLFLLFNKGSGPSQYSASWIMTTHHNYWNGAGATAGGLHYCKANPFMIPELFGDYEGIVRAEEAALEWSKNLLAIDDKLYEGIPHLTDNTISLRESHEPGGHKRFNSVHLWEAKCLEIERMGGVEAVSGDGGKLLCGIDRIMGTQPDCTVFSLGSNNDFSFEDSIAKTTKCHLQTFDCTVRQPRVPDDISDRVTFHQICLGTAKETKGELEFMSIVDVAALLGQTSPPNLFKMDIEGGEWDVFQDLLRSESAHLLPYQLSLELHWCMSGRRKTVADVAMLMHLLYDVGYRVISREDNVLCECCTELTFIRAFC
;
A
#
# COMPACT_ATOMS: atom_id res chain seq x y z
N MET A 1 -11.79 37.15 -60.61
CA MET A 1 -12.64 35.98 -60.90
C MET A 1 -12.46 35.04 -59.73
N GLU A 2 -13.17 35.24 -58.61
CA GLU A 2 -14.52 34.67 -58.32
C GLU A 2 -14.53 33.14 -58.55
N SER A 3 -14.89 32.25 -57.61
CA SER A 3 -15.84 32.37 -56.49
C SER A 3 -15.78 31.16 -55.51
N ALA A 4 -16.24 31.42 -54.27
CA ALA A 4 -16.93 30.60 -53.25
C ALA A 4 -16.29 29.31 -52.65
N GLN A 5 -16.02 29.17 -51.32
CA GLN A 5 -16.92 29.07 -50.12
C GLN A 5 -17.76 27.75 -50.08
N TRP A 6 -17.90 26.90 -49.03
CA TRP A 6 -17.95 27.03 -47.55
C TRP A 6 -18.01 25.64 -46.82
N LYS A 7 -17.51 25.55 -45.56
CA LYS A 7 -17.87 24.71 -44.35
C LYS A 7 -17.57 23.18 -44.33
N SER A 8 -17.11 22.54 -43.26
CA SER A 8 -17.02 22.89 -41.81
C SER A 8 -15.86 22.18 -41.07
N SER A 9 -15.25 22.88 -40.11
CA SER A 9 -14.36 22.37 -39.05
C SER A 9 -15.12 22.27 -37.73
N VAL A 10 -14.88 21.24 -36.90
CA VAL A 10 -14.80 21.26 -35.42
C VAL A 10 -14.35 19.87 -34.96
N VAL A 11 -13.17 19.73 -34.33
CA VAL A 11 -12.94 19.06 -33.03
C VAL A 11 -11.57 19.52 -32.51
N THR A 12 -11.60 20.29 -31.42
CA THR A 12 -10.44 20.56 -30.54
C THR A 12 -10.90 20.23 -29.13
N LEU A 13 -10.17 19.37 -28.40
CA LEU A 13 -10.19 19.24 -26.94
C LEU A 13 -8.78 18.76 -26.54
N ALA A 14 -7.88 19.65 -26.11
CA ALA A 14 -7.78 20.29 -24.79
C ALA A 14 -7.25 19.32 -23.72
N ALA A 15 -5.92 19.26 -23.62
CA ALA A 15 -5.21 18.90 -22.40
C ALA A 15 -4.95 20.20 -21.62
N VAL A 16 -5.62 20.37 -20.47
CA VAL A 16 -5.30 21.42 -19.51
C VAL A 16 -5.36 20.81 -18.11
N SER A 17 -4.22 20.92 -17.43
CA SER A 17 -3.92 20.39 -16.10
C SER A 17 -4.86 20.91 -15.00
N VAL A 18 -5.16 20.04 -14.04
CA VAL A 18 -6.09 20.23 -12.90
C VAL A 18 -5.63 21.29 -11.88
N ALA A 19 -4.50 21.96 -12.09
CA ALA A 19 -4.02 23.02 -11.20
C ALA A 19 -4.71 24.40 -11.37
N ALA A 20 -5.64 24.56 -12.33
CA ALA A 20 -6.22 25.88 -12.65
C ALA A 20 -7.68 26.10 -12.18
N ILE A 21 -8.34 25.12 -11.55
CA ILE A 21 -9.77 25.25 -11.18
C ILE A 21 -9.98 25.89 -9.79
N VAL A 22 -8.95 26.00 -8.96
CA VAL A 22 -9.07 26.59 -7.61
C VAL A 22 -9.05 28.13 -7.62
N SER A 23 -8.67 28.78 -8.72
CA SER A 23 -8.53 30.26 -8.76
C SER A 23 -9.63 31.01 -9.52
N LEU A 24 -10.64 30.33 -10.08
CA LEU A 24 -11.70 31.01 -10.85
C LEU A 24 -13.07 31.06 -10.16
N PHE A 25 -13.19 30.59 -8.92
CA PHE A 25 -14.45 30.64 -8.15
C PHE A 25 -14.54 31.80 -7.15
N LEU A 26 -13.52 32.66 -7.04
CA LEU A 26 -13.50 33.77 -6.07
C LEU A 26 -13.90 35.15 -6.62
N LEU A 27 -14.43 35.26 -7.85
CA LEU A 27 -14.75 36.59 -8.43
C LEU A 27 -16.18 36.82 -8.92
N PHE A 28 -17.12 35.89 -8.79
CA PHE A 28 -18.53 36.16 -9.11
C PHE A 28 -19.51 35.42 -8.19
N ASN A 29 -19.81 35.98 -7.02
CA ASN A 29 -21.15 36.48 -6.69
C ASN A 29 -21.22 36.97 -5.23
N LYS A 30 -21.46 38.28 -5.08
CA LYS A 30 -22.06 38.84 -3.88
C LYS A 30 -23.56 38.61 -3.95
N GLY A 31 -24.11 37.95 -2.93
CA GLY A 31 -25.49 38.13 -2.48
C GLY A 31 -26.55 37.23 -3.12
N SER A 32 -26.96 36.18 -2.39
CA SER A 32 -28.37 35.90 -2.01
C SER A 32 -28.53 34.46 -1.46
N GLY A 33 -28.94 34.35 -0.19
CA GLY A 33 -29.70 33.22 0.37
C GLY A 33 -29.03 31.83 0.50
N PRO A 34 -29.51 30.97 1.42
CA PRO A 34 -28.89 29.68 1.70
C PRO A 34 -29.16 28.72 0.54
N SER A 35 -28.11 28.22 -0.09
CA SER A 35 -28.21 27.27 -1.19
C SER A 35 -28.65 25.90 -0.67
N GLN A 36 -29.92 25.57 -0.91
CA GLN A 36 -30.40 24.20 -0.94
C GLN A 36 -29.85 23.50 -2.19
N TYR A 37 -28.58 23.10 -2.15
CA TYR A 37 -28.12 22.02 -3.01
C TYR A 37 -28.47 20.72 -2.30
N SER A 38 -29.68 20.23 -2.57
CA SER A 38 -30.20 18.98 -2.00
C SER A 38 -29.31 17.80 -2.37
N ALA A 39 -29.01 16.94 -1.38
CA ALA A 39 -28.31 15.66 -1.48
C ALA A 39 -28.82 14.69 -2.57
N SER A 40 -29.91 15.02 -3.25
CA SER A 40 -30.50 14.27 -4.36
C SER A 40 -29.61 14.19 -5.62
N TRP A 41 -28.80 15.21 -5.92
CA TRP A 41 -27.92 15.16 -7.11
C TRP A 41 -26.69 14.26 -6.91
N ILE A 42 -26.21 14.10 -5.68
CA ILE A 42 -25.13 13.16 -5.34
C ILE A 42 -25.64 11.72 -5.33
N MET A 43 -26.89 11.47 -4.93
CA MET A 43 -27.45 10.11 -4.92
C MET A 43 -27.83 9.58 -6.31
N THR A 44 -28.19 10.45 -7.26
CA THR A 44 -28.70 9.99 -8.58
C THR A 44 -27.59 9.56 -9.54
N THR A 45 -26.37 10.09 -9.39
CA THR A 45 -25.17 9.60 -10.09
C THR A 45 -24.59 8.32 -9.47
N HIS A 46 -24.90 8.01 -8.21
CA HIS A 46 -24.47 6.78 -7.53
C HIS A 46 -25.33 5.55 -7.85
N HIS A 47 -26.57 5.68 -8.32
CA HIS A 47 -27.41 4.50 -8.61
C HIS A 47 -27.25 3.91 -10.02
N ASN A 48 -26.77 4.68 -11.00
CA ASN A 48 -26.61 4.22 -12.38
C ASN A 48 -25.20 3.70 -12.73
N TYR A 49 -24.23 3.79 -11.81
CA TYR A 49 -22.88 3.24 -11.98
C TYR A 49 -22.75 1.76 -11.61
N TRP A 50 -23.78 1.17 -10.99
CA TRP A 50 -23.65 -0.09 -10.26
C TRP A 50 -24.63 -1.18 -10.70
N ASN A 51 -25.21 -1.01 -11.89
CA ASN A 51 -25.90 -2.07 -12.60
C ASN A 51 -24.94 -2.71 -13.62
N GLY A 52 -23.99 -3.53 -13.14
CA GLY A 52 -23.33 -4.55 -13.96
C GLY A 52 -21.90 -4.32 -14.46
N ALA A 53 -21.17 -3.26 -14.06
CA ALA A 53 -19.78 -3.09 -14.46
C ALA A 53 -18.91 -2.27 -13.47
N GLY A 54 -18.27 -2.98 -12.53
CA GLY A 54 -17.02 -2.56 -11.87
C GLY A 54 -17.16 -1.54 -10.73
N ALA A 55 -16.67 -1.91 -9.54
CA ALA A 55 -16.62 -0.94 -8.43
C ALA A 55 -15.60 0.13 -8.76
N THR A 56 -15.88 1.39 -8.47
CA THR A 56 -14.91 2.48 -8.65
C THR A 56 -14.58 3.16 -7.34
N ALA A 57 -13.28 3.30 -7.06
CA ALA A 57 -12.72 4.04 -5.92
C ALA A 57 -11.66 5.02 -6.43
N GLY A 58 -11.89 6.34 -6.29
CA GLY A 58 -10.92 7.35 -6.74
C GLY A 58 -10.60 7.33 -8.24
N GLY A 59 -11.45 6.69 -9.07
CA GLY A 59 -11.21 6.47 -10.50
C GLY A 59 -10.55 5.14 -10.85
N LEU A 60 -10.10 4.35 -9.87
CA LEU A 60 -9.66 2.96 -10.07
C LEU A 60 -10.83 2.00 -10.03
N HIS A 61 -10.75 0.89 -10.77
CA HIS A 61 -11.77 -0.14 -10.77
C HIS A 61 -11.43 -1.26 -9.79
N TYR A 62 -12.41 -2.10 -9.46
CA TYR A 62 -12.15 -3.35 -8.74
C TYR A 62 -11.09 -4.16 -9.49
N CYS A 63 -10.02 -4.55 -8.79
CA CYS A 63 -8.87 -5.16 -9.45
C CYS A 63 -9.13 -6.61 -9.81
N LYS A 64 -9.76 -6.83 -10.98
CA LYS A 64 -10.05 -8.17 -11.51
C LYS A 64 -8.79 -9.00 -11.79
N ALA A 65 -7.65 -8.34 -11.96
CA ALA A 65 -6.35 -8.99 -12.13
C ALA A 65 -5.79 -9.54 -10.82
N ASN A 66 -6.27 -9.06 -9.66
CA ASN A 66 -5.83 -9.56 -8.37
C ASN A 66 -6.59 -10.86 -8.03
N PRO A 67 -5.92 -12.02 -7.98
CA PRO A 67 -6.59 -13.29 -7.72
C PRO A 67 -7.13 -13.42 -6.29
N PHE A 68 -6.66 -12.60 -5.35
CA PHE A 68 -7.18 -12.56 -3.97
C PHE A 68 -8.48 -11.76 -3.86
N MET A 69 -8.84 -10.98 -4.88
CA MET A 69 -10.06 -10.17 -4.88
C MET A 69 -11.23 -10.98 -5.43
N ILE A 70 -11.67 -11.96 -4.64
CA ILE A 70 -12.90 -12.72 -4.87
C ILE A 70 -13.91 -12.43 -3.74
N PRO A 71 -15.22 -12.32 -4.04
CA PRO A 71 -16.24 -12.02 -3.03
C PRO A 71 -16.23 -12.99 -1.84
N GLU A 72 -15.92 -14.27 -2.08
CA GLU A 72 -15.91 -15.32 -1.06
C GLU A 72 -14.86 -15.07 0.02
N LEU A 73 -13.77 -14.36 -0.28
CA LEU A 73 -12.77 -13.98 0.71
C LEU A 73 -13.18 -12.75 1.53
N PHE A 74 -14.15 -11.97 1.07
CA PHE A 74 -14.54 -10.68 1.67
C PHE A 74 -16.05 -10.60 2.00
N GLY A 75 -16.72 -11.75 2.06
CA GLY A 75 -18.14 -11.88 2.37
C GLY A 75 -19.03 -11.65 1.16
N ASP A 76 -19.20 -10.38 0.77
CA ASP A 76 -19.98 -10.00 -0.40
C ASP A 76 -19.54 -8.65 -0.98
N TYR A 77 -20.01 -8.37 -2.20
CA TYR A 77 -19.66 -7.16 -2.92
C TYR A 77 -20.22 -5.88 -2.29
N GLU A 78 -21.40 -5.94 -1.66
CA GLU A 78 -21.98 -4.76 -1.00
C GLU A 78 -21.17 -4.35 0.23
N GLY A 79 -20.63 -5.32 0.98
CA GLY A 79 -19.73 -5.12 2.11
C GLY A 79 -18.42 -4.46 1.66
N ILE A 80 -17.85 -4.93 0.55
CA ILE A 80 -16.68 -4.29 -0.08
C ILE A 80 -16.97 -2.82 -0.43
N VAL A 81 -18.14 -2.53 -1.01
CA VAL A 81 -18.54 -1.16 -1.37
C VAL A 81 -18.69 -0.27 -0.14
N ARG A 82 -19.39 -0.74 0.91
CA ARG A 82 -19.53 0.04 2.16
C ARG A 82 -18.18 0.33 2.82
N ALA A 83 -17.31 -0.68 2.87
CA ALA A 83 -15.96 -0.51 3.40
C ALA A 83 -15.14 0.49 2.60
N GLU A 84 -15.36 0.55 1.28
CA GLU A 84 -14.72 1.52 0.41
C GLU A 84 -15.21 2.95 0.62
N GLU A 85 -16.51 3.15 0.87
CA GLU A 85 -17.04 4.48 1.22
C GLU A 85 -16.40 5.00 2.51
N ALA A 86 -16.22 4.14 3.52
CA ALA A 86 -15.54 4.49 4.76
C ALA A 86 -14.06 4.85 4.54
N ALA A 87 -13.34 4.08 3.71
CA ALA A 87 -11.94 4.34 3.38
C ALA A 87 -11.77 5.64 2.58
N LEU A 88 -12.70 5.94 1.66
CA LEU A 88 -12.73 7.21 0.93
C LEU A 88 -12.94 8.38 1.89
N GLU A 89 -13.85 8.27 2.85
CA GLU A 89 -14.06 9.30 3.85
C GLU A 89 -12.83 9.51 4.73
N TRP A 90 -12.14 8.44 5.13
CA TRP A 90 -10.86 8.53 5.82
C TRP A 90 -9.82 9.31 4.99
N SER A 91 -9.65 8.98 3.71
CA SER A 91 -8.65 9.63 2.84
C SER A 91 -8.88 11.13 2.66
N LYS A 92 -10.15 11.58 2.71
CA LYS A 92 -10.50 13.02 2.60
C LYS A 92 -10.23 13.80 3.88
N ASN A 93 -10.10 13.11 5.02
CA ASN A 93 -10.01 13.72 6.35
C ASN A 93 -8.62 13.56 7.01
N LEU A 94 -7.56 13.29 6.22
CA LEU A 94 -6.22 13.05 6.76
C LEU A 94 -5.70 14.20 7.63
N LEU A 95 -5.98 15.46 7.28
CA LEU A 95 -5.57 16.62 8.10
C LEU A 95 -6.27 16.63 9.46
N ALA A 96 -7.56 16.32 9.50
CA ALA A 96 -8.30 16.26 10.75
C ALA A 96 -7.84 15.08 11.63
N ILE A 97 -7.42 13.97 11.00
CA ILE A 97 -6.83 12.83 11.71
C ILE A 97 -5.47 13.20 12.30
N ASP A 98 -4.61 13.89 11.54
CA ASP A 98 -3.33 14.42 12.03
C ASP A 98 -3.56 15.33 13.23
N ASP A 99 -4.39 16.37 13.09
CA ASP A 99 -4.69 17.34 14.15
C ASP A 99 -5.22 16.66 15.43
N LYS A 100 -6.12 15.68 15.29
CA LYS A 100 -6.69 14.93 16.42
C LYS A 100 -5.62 14.14 17.20
N LEU A 101 -4.57 13.66 16.53
CA LEU A 101 -3.48 12.93 17.20
C LEU A 101 -2.58 13.84 18.06
N TYR A 102 -2.66 15.16 17.86
CA TYR A 102 -1.96 16.18 18.65
C TYR A 102 -2.87 16.95 19.61
N GLU A 103 -4.16 16.62 19.70
CA GLU A 103 -5.10 17.26 20.62
C GLU A 103 -4.64 17.10 22.09
N GLY A 104 -4.66 18.21 22.85
CA GLY A 104 -4.30 18.22 24.27
C GLY A 104 -2.82 18.48 24.58
N ILE A 105 -1.98 18.71 23.55
CA ILE A 105 -0.58 19.12 23.72
C ILE A 105 -0.51 20.66 23.87
N PRO A 106 -0.07 21.21 25.03
CA PRO A 106 -0.03 22.65 25.23
C PRO A 106 0.97 23.35 24.30
N HIS A 107 0.53 24.39 23.61
CA HIS A 107 1.31 25.31 22.77
C HIS A 107 1.92 24.74 21.47
N LEU A 108 1.06 24.45 20.48
CA LEU A 108 1.43 24.53 19.05
C LEU A 108 0.96 25.87 18.43
N THR A 109 1.11 26.98 19.16
CA THR A 109 0.83 28.33 18.62
C THR A 109 2.01 28.89 17.83
N ASP A 110 3.15 28.20 17.79
CA ASP A 110 4.35 28.62 17.08
C ASP A 110 4.73 27.56 16.03
N ASN A 111 4.67 27.94 14.75
CA ASN A 111 4.80 27.10 13.55
C ASN A 111 6.23 26.55 13.32
N THR A 112 6.99 26.22 14.36
CA THR A 112 8.31 25.63 14.20
C THR A 112 8.20 24.11 14.10
N ILE A 113 8.57 23.56 12.93
CA ILE A 113 8.61 22.12 12.63
C ILE A 113 9.32 21.31 13.73
N SER A 114 10.34 21.91 14.37
CA SER A 114 11.09 21.32 15.49
C SER A 114 10.26 21.04 16.75
N LEU A 115 9.19 21.82 17.02
CA LEU A 115 8.30 21.56 18.15
C LEU A 115 7.33 20.41 17.87
N ARG A 116 6.94 20.16 16.61
CA ARG A 116 6.09 19.00 16.29
C ARG A 116 6.85 17.68 16.45
N GLU A 117 8.11 17.62 16.03
CA GLU A 117 8.96 16.43 16.18
C GLU A 117 9.13 15.99 17.65
N SER A 118 9.22 16.94 18.59
CA SER A 118 9.32 16.63 20.02
C SER A 118 8.01 16.15 20.66
N HIS A 119 6.89 16.27 19.95
CA HIS A 119 5.54 15.94 20.42
C HIS A 119 4.87 14.82 19.60
N GLU A 120 5.59 14.20 18.67
CA GLU A 120 5.13 13.02 17.94
C GLU A 120 4.66 11.93 18.91
N PRO A 121 3.49 11.31 18.68
CA PRO A 121 3.06 10.15 19.45
C PRO A 121 4.16 9.09 19.52
N GLY A 122 4.51 8.69 20.74
CA GLY A 122 5.48 7.62 20.99
C GLY A 122 4.88 6.23 20.75
N GLY A 123 5.75 5.25 20.57
CA GLY A 123 5.36 3.85 20.46
C GLY A 123 4.50 3.57 19.21
N HIS A 124 3.59 2.60 19.35
CA HIS A 124 2.62 2.23 18.31
C HIS A 124 1.54 3.27 18.06
N LYS A 125 1.36 4.27 18.95
CA LYS A 125 0.39 5.35 18.76
C LYS A 125 0.66 6.15 17.49
N ARG A 126 1.90 6.12 16.98
CA ARG A 126 2.28 6.76 15.71
C ARG A 126 1.56 6.18 14.49
N PHE A 127 1.11 4.93 14.58
CA PHE A 127 0.37 4.27 13.50
C PHE A 127 -1.15 4.44 13.61
N ASN A 128 -1.65 5.25 14.54
CA ASN A 128 -3.09 5.49 14.69
C ASN A 128 -3.74 6.21 13.50
N SER A 129 -2.95 6.74 12.57
CA SER A 129 -3.43 7.26 11.28
C SER A 129 -3.75 6.18 10.25
N VAL A 130 -3.32 4.92 10.49
CA VAL A 130 -3.60 3.77 9.62
C VAL A 130 -5.08 3.38 9.70
N HIS A 131 -5.78 3.42 8.57
CA HIS A 131 -7.16 2.95 8.47
C HIS A 131 -7.22 1.47 8.12
N LEU A 132 -7.83 0.68 9.01
CA LEU A 132 -8.19 -0.70 8.74
C LEU A 132 -9.45 -0.75 7.88
N TRP A 133 -9.37 -1.46 6.76
CA TRP A 133 -10.47 -1.64 5.84
C TRP A 133 -11.55 -2.50 6.48
N GLU A 134 -12.79 -2.03 6.42
CA GLU A 134 -13.91 -2.71 7.09
C GLU A 134 -14.30 -4.03 6.43
N ALA A 135 -13.94 -4.22 5.15
CA ALA A 135 -14.09 -5.50 4.46
C ALA A 135 -13.00 -6.45 4.95
N LYS A 136 -13.36 -7.28 5.92
CA LYS A 136 -12.46 -8.26 6.52
C LYS A 136 -12.25 -9.45 5.58
N CYS A 137 -10.98 -9.86 5.45
CA CYS A 137 -10.69 -11.14 4.85
C CYS A 137 -11.18 -12.27 5.78
N LEU A 138 -11.96 -13.21 5.23
CA LEU A 138 -12.54 -14.33 5.97
C LEU A 138 -11.57 -15.50 6.17
N GLU A 139 -10.53 -15.58 5.33
CA GLU A 139 -9.51 -16.64 5.37
C GLU A 139 -8.14 -16.00 5.59
N ILE A 140 -7.91 -15.52 6.82
CA ILE A 140 -6.61 -14.96 7.23
C ILE A 140 -5.77 -16.03 7.94
N GLU A 141 -4.53 -16.22 7.48
CA GLU A 141 -3.60 -17.24 7.94
C GLU A 141 -2.30 -16.59 8.38
N ARG A 142 -1.67 -17.10 9.45
CA ARG A 142 -0.31 -16.69 9.82
C ARG A 142 0.70 -17.61 9.13
N MET A 143 1.61 -17.01 8.38
CA MET A 143 2.73 -17.70 7.75
C MET A 143 4.04 -17.37 8.45
N GLY A 144 4.79 -18.40 8.84
CA GLY A 144 6.03 -18.26 9.60
C GLY A 144 5.85 -17.94 11.08
N GLY A 145 6.98 -17.73 11.74
CA GLY A 145 7.06 -17.60 13.19
C GLY A 145 6.97 -18.94 13.92
N VAL A 146 7.40 -18.94 15.18
CA VAL A 146 7.21 -20.06 16.11
C VAL A 146 6.02 -19.76 17.01
N GLU A 147 5.03 -20.68 17.09
CA GLU A 147 3.82 -20.52 17.93
C GLU A 147 4.11 -20.11 19.39
N ALA A 148 5.32 -20.41 19.89
CA ALA A 148 5.76 -20.12 21.25
C ALA A 148 6.11 -18.64 21.52
N VAL A 149 6.32 -17.81 20.49
CA VAL A 149 6.61 -16.38 20.64
C VAL A 149 5.51 -15.59 19.96
N SER A 150 4.54 -15.13 20.75
CA SER A 150 3.45 -14.31 20.23
C SER A 150 3.99 -12.96 19.73
N GLY A 151 3.88 -12.70 18.43
CA GLY A 151 4.07 -11.37 17.84
C GLY A 151 5.42 -11.11 17.17
N ASP A 152 6.24 -12.13 16.91
CA ASP A 152 7.51 -11.98 16.19
C ASP A 152 7.70 -13.12 15.17
N GLY A 153 8.20 -12.78 13.98
CA GLY A 153 8.60 -13.69 12.89
C GLY A 153 7.50 -14.17 11.93
N GLY A 154 6.22 -14.22 12.33
CA GLY A 154 5.12 -14.69 11.47
C GLY A 154 4.27 -13.55 10.90
N LYS A 155 3.79 -13.66 9.67
CA LYS A 155 3.01 -12.61 8.99
C LYS A 155 1.59 -13.06 8.66
N LEU A 156 0.58 -12.22 8.91
CA LEU A 156 -0.81 -12.49 8.54
C LEU A 156 -1.06 -12.25 7.05
N LEU A 157 -1.70 -13.19 6.38
CA LEU A 157 -1.98 -13.16 4.95
C LEU A 157 -3.39 -13.65 4.64
N CYS A 158 -3.98 -13.16 3.55
CA CYS A 158 -5.33 -13.50 3.12
C CYS A 158 -5.34 -14.52 1.98
N GLY A 159 -6.07 -15.62 2.17
CA GLY A 159 -6.41 -16.59 1.12
C GLY A 159 -5.22 -17.32 0.50
N ILE A 160 -4.15 -17.57 1.25
CA ILE A 160 -2.92 -18.14 0.70
C ILE A 160 -3.13 -19.56 0.17
N ASP A 161 -3.66 -20.48 0.99
CA ASP A 161 -3.92 -21.86 0.54
C ASP A 161 -4.90 -21.90 -0.65
N ARG A 162 -6.03 -21.18 -0.53
CA ARG A 162 -7.06 -21.13 -1.58
C ARG A 162 -6.53 -20.59 -2.91
N ILE A 163 -5.84 -19.45 -2.87
CA ILE A 163 -5.47 -18.70 -4.07
C ILE A 163 -4.10 -19.09 -4.58
N MET A 164 -3.07 -19.04 -3.73
CA MET A 164 -1.70 -19.36 -4.13
C MET A 164 -1.41 -20.86 -4.13
N GLY A 165 -2.10 -21.66 -3.32
CA GLY A 165 -1.93 -23.12 -3.28
C GLY A 165 -2.22 -23.82 -4.62
N THR A 166 -3.05 -23.19 -5.46
CA THR A 166 -3.41 -23.73 -6.79
C THR A 166 -2.68 -23.07 -7.96
N GLN A 167 -1.94 -21.98 -7.71
CA GLN A 167 -1.24 -21.22 -8.76
C GLN A 167 0.13 -21.86 -9.07
N PRO A 168 0.40 -22.26 -10.32
CA PRO A 168 1.66 -22.92 -10.68
C PRO A 168 2.84 -21.95 -10.83
N ASP A 169 2.59 -20.72 -11.30
CA ASP A 169 3.63 -19.76 -11.68
C ASP A 169 3.54 -18.48 -10.83
N CYS A 170 3.54 -18.64 -9.50
CA CYS A 170 3.50 -17.51 -8.57
C CYS A 170 4.89 -17.18 -8.02
N THR A 171 5.11 -15.89 -7.74
CA THR A 171 6.37 -15.38 -7.20
C THR A 171 6.12 -14.63 -5.89
N VAL A 172 6.95 -14.91 -4.89
CA VAL A 172 6.98 -14.21 -3.60
C VAL A 172 8.32 -13.52 -3.46
N PHE A 173 8.32 -12.22 -3.14
CA PHE A 173 9.54 -11.58 -2.66
C PHE A 173 9.48 -11.50 -1.14
N SER A 174 10.52 -12.03 -0.49
CA SER A 174 10.68 -11.95 0.95
C SER A 174 11.91 -11.11 1.27
N LEU A 175 11.69 -9.92 1.82
CA LEU A 175 12.73 -8.95 2.11
C LEU A 175 13.00 -8.96 3.61
N GLY A 176 14.26 -9.23 3.98
CA GLY A 176 14.74 -9.33 5.35
C GLY A 176 14.33 -10.64 6.01
N SER A 177 15.17 -11.66 5.86
CA SER A 177 14.97 -12.99 6.43
C SER A 177 15.48 -13.10 7.88
N ASN A 178 16.50 -12.31 8.23
CA ASN A 178 17.30 -12.46 9.44
C ASN A 178 17.82 -13.90 9.66
N ASN A 179 18.01 -14.67 8.58
CA ASN A 179 18.35 -16.10 8.59
C ASN A 179 17.29 -17.00 9.28
N ASP A 180 16.09 -16.46 9.50
CA ASP A 180 14.88 -17.19 9.87
C ASP A 180 14.08 -17.44 8.58
N PHE A 181 13.98 -18.71 8.19
CA PHE A 181 13.27 -19.13 6.98
C PHE A 181 11.87 -19.71 7.28
N SER A 182 11.32 -19.49 8.48
CA SER A 182 10.02 -20.05 8.87
C SER A 182 8.87 -19.53 8.00
N PHE A 183 8.93 -18.27 7.58
CA PHE A 183 7.97 -17.69 6.64
C PHE A 183 8.06 -18.37 5.27
N GLU A 184 9.28 -18.45 4.73
CA GLU A 184 9.57 -19.08 3.43
C GLU A 184 9.14 -20.53 3.44
N ASP A 185 9.43 -21.26 4.52
CA ASP A 185 9.03 -22.64 4.73
C ASP A 185 7.51 -22.82 4.75
N SER A 186 6.78 -21.94 5.45
CA SER A 186 5.32 -21.97 5.52
C SER A 186 4.67 -21.72 4.16
N ILE A 187 5.14 -20.70 3.43
CA ILE A 187 4.68 -20.40 2.07
C ILE A 187 5.03 -21.54 1.13
N ALA A 188 6.24 -22.07 1.23
CA ALA A 188 6.69 -23.16 0.40
C ALA A 188 5.83 -24.41 0.66
N LYS A 189 5.51 -24.77 1.89
CA LYS A 189 4.69 -25.96 2.18
C LYS A 189 3.23 -25.80 1.75
N THR A 190 2.73 -24.57 1.68
CA THR A 190 1.33 -24.28 1.32
C THR A 190 1.14 -24.03 -0.17
N THR A 191 2.19 -23.62 -0.89
CA THR A 191 2.07 -23.13 -2.27
C THR A 191 3.11 -23.76 -3.19
N LYS A 192 2.95 -23.52 -4.50
CA LYS A 192 3.94 -23.89 -5.52
C LYS A 192 4.85 -22.72 -5.93
N CYS A 193 4.77 -21.59 -5.22
CA CYS A 193 5.45 -20.38 -5.62
C CYS A 193 6.97 -20.50 -5.51
N HIS A 194 7.67 -19.74 -6.35
CA HIS A 194 9.09 -19.47 -6.19
C HIS A 194 9.29 -18.26 -5.28
N LEU A 195 10.19 -18.40 -4.32
CA LEU A 195 10.49 -17.38 -3.33
C LEU A 195 11.85 -16.76 -3.62
N GLN A 196 11.86 -15.45 -3.80
CA GLN A 196 13.07 -14.64 -3.95
C GLN A 196 13.31 -13.97 -2.60
N THR A 197 14.27 -14.49 -1.85
CA THR A 197 14.56 -14.02 -0.48
C THR A 197 15.78 -13.11 -0.50
N PHE A 198 15.66 -11.91 0.07
CA PHE A 198 16.69 -10.87 0.02
C PHE A 198 17.11 -10.48 1.43
N ASP A 199 18.39 -10.61 1.74
CA ASP A 199 18.93 -10.17 3.02
C ASP A 199 20.45 -9.96 2.93
N CYS A 200 20.89 -8.72 3.06
CA CYS A 200 22.32 -8.42 2.99
C CYS A 200 23.11 -8.65 4.29
N THR A 201 22.41 -8.86 5.41
CA THR A 201 23.04 -9.06 6.73
C THR A 201 23.49 -10.51 6.93
N VAL A 202 22.88 -11.45 6.19
CA VAL A 202 23.14 -12.89 6.31
C VAL A 202 24.27 -13.32 5.39
N ARG A 203 25.41 -13.72 5.97
CA ARG A 203 26.58 -14.24 5.23
C ARG A 203 26.52 -15.72 4.92
N GLN A 204 25.80 -16.48 5.74
CA GLN A 204 25.64 -17.93 5.63
C GLN A 204 24.16 -18.26 5.77
N PRO A 205 23.38 -18.18 4.67
CA PRO A 205 21.96 -18.49 4.70
C PRO A 205 21.75 -19.97 5.00
N ARG A 206 20.80 -20.26 5.89
CA ARG A 206 20.41 -21.61 6.31
C ARG A 206 19.02 -21.96 5.77
N VAL A 207 18.87 -21.87 4.45
CA VAL A 207 17.65 -22.31 3.76
C VAL A 207 17.44 -23.81 4.05
N PRO A 208 16.26 -24.24 4.52
CA PRO A 208 15.97 -25.65 4.73
C PRO A 208 16.10 -26.48 3.44
N ASP A 209 16.67 -27.68 3.54
CA ASP A 209 16.97 -28.53 2.38
C ASP A 209 15.70 -28.89 1.59
N ASP A 210 14.56 -29.08 2.27
CA ASP A 210 13.27 -29.49 1.69
C ASP A 210 12.55 -28.39 0.89
N ILE A 211 13.00 -27.13 0.99
CA ILE A 211 12.46 -26.00 0.22
C ILE A 211 13.52 -25.31 -0.66
N SER A 212 14.75 -25.82 -0.64
CA SER A 212 15.91 -25.22 -1.31
C SER A 212 15.78 -25.13 -2.84
N ASP A 213 14.92 -25.94 -3.45
CA ASP A 213 14.59 -25.91 -4.87
C ASP A 213 13.63 -24.76 -5.24
N ARG A 214 12.96 -24.16 -4.25
CA ARG A 214 11.96 -23.10 -4.45
C ARG A 214 12.34 -21.76 -3.82
N VAL A 215 13.32 -21.74 -2.92
CA VAL A 215 13.83 -20.54 -2.28
C VAL A 215 15.19 -20.18 -2.86
N THR A 216 15.28 -19.05 -3.55
CA THR A 216 16.55 -18.45 -3.98
C THR A 216 16.91 -17.32 -3.03
N PHE A 217 18.06 -17.45 -2.37
CA PHE A 217 18.57 -16.43 -1.46
C PHE A 217 19.53 -15.46 -2.17
N HIS A 218 19.34 -14.16 -1.94
CA HIS A 218 20.11 -13.07 -2.50
C HIS A 218 20.68 -12.21 -1.37
N GLN A 219 22.01 -12.10 -1.32
CA GLN A 219 22.68 -11.24 -0.33
C GLN A 219 22.69 -9.76 -0.77
N ILE A 220 21.51 -9.17 -0.93
CA ILE A 220 21.31 -7.82 -1.46
C ILE A 220 20.46 -7.00 -0.49
N CYS A 221 20.87 -5.76 -0.22
CA CYS A 221 20.09 -4.79 0.54
C CYS A 221 19.12 -4.09 -0.43
N LEU A 222 17.93 -3.76 0.06
CA LEU A 222 17.01 -2.92 -0.68
C LEU A 222 17.22 -1.45 -0.30
N GLY A 223 17.24 -0.58 -1.31
CA GLY A 223 17.40 0.85 -1.17
C GLY A 223 16.75 1.59 -2.35
N THR A 224 17.19 2.80 -2.64
CA THR A 224 16.61 3.65 -3.71
C THR A 224 17.37 3.60 -5.04
N ALA A 225 18.53 2.95 -5.08
CA ALA A 225 19.36 2.85 -6.27
C ALA A 225 20.38 1.72 -6.12
N LYS A 226 20.94 1.30 -7.26
CA LYS A 226 22.11 0.42 -7.28
C LYS A 226 23.35 1.13 -6.76
N GLU A 227 23.87 0.67 -5.62
CA GLU A 227 25.11 1.19 -5.04
C GLU A 227 25.84 0.14 -4.19
N THR A 228 27.13 0.35 -3.93
CA THR A 228 27.92 -0.48 -3.04
C THR A 228 28.40 0.36 -1.87
N LYS A 229 28.07 -0.05 -0.65
CA LYS A 229 28.48 0.60 0.60
C LYS A 229 29.26 -0.38 1.46
N GLY A 230 30.59 -0.26 1.41
CA GLY A 230 31.47 -1.24 2.04
C GLY A 230 31.33 -2.61 1.35
N GLU A 231 30.95 -3.63 2.12
CA GLU A 231 30.70 -4.99 1.61
C GLU A 231 29.24 -5.25 1.21
N LEU A 232 28.36 -4.25 1.38
CA LEU A 232 26.93 -4.39 1.11
C LEU A 232 26.62 -3.88 -0.30
N GLU A 233 25.90 -4.69 -1.07
CA GLU A 233 25.29 -4.29 -2.33
C GLU A 233 23.84 -3.86 -2.07
N PHE A 234 23.50 -2.66 -2.53
CA PHE A 234 22.14 -2.13 -2.48
C PHE A 234 21.56 -2.12 -3.90
N MET A 235 20.28 -2.42 -4.02
CA MET A 235 19.50 -2.31 -5.24
C MET A 235 18.13 -1.71 -4.95
N SER A 236 17.57 -0.98 -5.90
CA SER A 236 16.14 -0.65 -5.85
C SER A 236 15.30 -1.91 -6.10
N ILE A 237 14.03 -1.87 -5.69
CA ILE A 237 13.09 -2.96 -6.00
C ILE A 237 12.90 -3.15 -7.52
N VAL A 238 13.04 -2.08 -8.30
CA VAL A 238 12.97 -2.11 -9.76
C VAL A 238 14.21 -2.79 -10.34
N ASP A 239 15.40 -2.48 -9.82
CA ASP A 239 16.64 -3.15 -10.22
C ASP A 239 16.61 -4.64 -9.88
N VAL A 240 16.08 -5.00 -8.71
CA VAL A 240 15.88 -6.40 -8.30
C VAL A 240 14.90 -7.11 -9.24
N ALA A 241 13.76 -6.49 -9.56
CA ALA A 241 12.81 -7.06 -10.51
C ALA A 241 13.46 -7.27 -11.89
N ALA A 242 14.25 -6.30 -12.37
CA ALA A 242 14.98 -6.42 -13.64
C ALA A 242 16.03 -7.54 -13.61
N LEU A 243 16.79 -7.67 -12.52
CA LEU A 243 17.78 -8.75 -12.31
C LEU A 243 17.13 -10.13 -12.40
N LEU A 244 15.93 -10.27 -11.85
CA LEU A 244 15.16 -11.51 -11.85
C LEU A 244 14.38 -11.76 -13.15
N GLY A 245 14.33 -10.78 -14.06
CA GLY A 245 13.45 -10.83 -15.23
C GLY A 245 11.95 -10.77 -14.87
N GLN A 246 11.61 -10.25 -13.70
CA GLN A 246 10.24 -10.09 -13.24
C GLN A 246 9.55 -8.96 -14.02
N THR A 247 8.53 -9.32 -14.80
CA THR A 247 7.80 -8.37 -15.67
C THR A 247 6.32 -8.23 -15.30
N SER A 248 5.84 -9.05 -14.38
CA SER A 248 4.47 -9.04 -13.84
C SER A 248 4.46 -8.70 -12.35
N PRO A 249 3.30 -8.32 -11.79
CA PRO A 249 3.14 -8.19 -10.35
C PRO A 249 3.51 -9.49 -9.62
N PRO A 250 4.38 -9.43 -8.61
CA PRO A 250 4.56 -10.53 -7.68
C PRO A 250 3.27 -10.79 -6.90
N ASN A 251 3.02 -12.04 -6.51
CA ASN A 251 1.79 -12.39 -5.80
C ASN A 251 1.79 -11.80 -4.39
N LEU A 252 2.97 -11.81 -3.76
CA LEU A 252 3.15 -11.41 -2.38
C LEU A 252 4.52 -10.76 -2.18
N PHE A 253 4.55 -9.60 -1.53
CA PHE A 253 5.75 -9.09 -0.86
C PHE A 253 5.62 -9.25 0.64
N LYS A 254 6.59 -9.92 1.26
CA LYS A 254 6.90 -9.82 2.69
C LYS A 254 8.05 -8.83 2.85
N MET A 255 7.93 -7.83 3.72
CA MET A 255 9.00 -6.85 3.96
C MET A 255 9.23 -6.60 5.45
N ASP A 256 10.44 -6.85 5.89
CA ASP A 256 10.87 -6.65 7.27
C ASP A 256 12.37 -6.32 7.26
N ILE A 257 12.68 -5.06 6.93
CA ILE A 257 14.03 -4.63 6.54
C ILE A 257 14.46 -3.38 7.33
N GLU A 258 14.01 -3.29 8.57
CA GLU A 258 14.54 -2.38 9.59
C GLU A 258 14.57 -0.91 9.13
N GLY A 259 13.49 -0.45 8.50
CA GLY A 259 13.34 0.91 7.97
C GLY A 259 13.61 1.04 6.48
N GLY A 260 14.12 0.00 5.81
CA GLY A 260 14.26 -0.02 4.35
C GLY A 260 12.91 -0.02 3.61
N GLU A 261 11.79 -0.27 4.29
CA GLU A 261 10.46 -0.34 3.69
C GLU A 261 10.09 0.98 2.99
N TRP A 262 10.51 2.11 3.58
CA TRP A 262 10.29 3.45 3.03
C TRP A 262 11.01 3.68 1.71
N ASP A 263 12.20 3.09 1.53
CA ASP A 263 12.97 3.21 0.29
C ASP A 263 12.36 2.33 -0.80
N VAL A 264 11.89 1.13 -0.45
CA VAL A 264 11.14 0.27 -1.38
C VAL A 264 9.90 0.99 -1.90
N PHE A 265 9.12 1.65 -1.04
CA PHE A 265 7.92 2.37 -1.48
C PHE A 265 8.21 3.62 -2.33
N GLN A 266 9.34 4.30 -2.12
CA GLN A 266 9.73 5.45 -2.96
C GLN A 266 9.89 5.08 -4.43
N ASP A 267 10.30 3.85 -4.73
CA ASP A 267 10.48 3.38 -6.10
C ASP A 267 9.28 2.59 -6.60
N LEU A 268 8.66 1.77 -5.75
CA LEU A 268 7.51 0.94 -6.10
C LEU A 268 6.27 1.77 -6.46
N LEU A 269 6.06 2.91 -5.79
CA LEU A 269 4.88 3.77 -6.00
C LEU A 269 5.05 4.76 -7.15
N ARG A 270 6.18 4.75 -7.87
CA ARG A 270 6.32 5.52 -9.10
C ARG A 270 5.45 4.93 -10.21
N SER A 271 4.88 5.78 -11.06
CA SER A 271 3.99 5.35 -12.14
C SER A 271 4.66 4.36 -13.11
N GLU A 272 5.95 4.52 -13.39
CA GLU A 272 6.75 3.61 -14.21
C GLU A 272 6.87 2.20 -13.61
N SER A 273 6.79 2.08 -12.28
CA SER A 273 6.90 0.83 -11.52
C SER A 273 5.56 0.17 -11.23
N ALA A 274 4.42 0.76 -11.63
CA ALA A 274 3.08 0.29 -11.26
C ALA A 274 2.78 -1.16 -11.70
N HIS A 275 3.50 -1.66 -12.71
CA HIS A 275 3.42 -3.05 -13.18
C HIS A 275 4.04 -4.07 -12.22
N LEU A 276 4.81 -3.62 -11.21
CA LEU A 276 5.43 -4.45 -10.19
C LEU A 276 4.67 -4.42 -8.85
N LEU A 277 3.60 -3.63 -8.74
CA LEU A 277 2.80 -3.53 -7.51
C LEU A 277 2.16 -4.89 -7.20
N PRO A 278 2.59 -5.58 -6.13
CA PRO A 278 2.12 -6.94 -5.84
C PRO A 278 0.63 -6.99 -5.48
N TYR A 279 0.07 -8.19 -5.57
CA TYR A 279 -1.36 -8.37 -5.25
C TYR A 279 -1.65 -8.34 -3.75
N GLN A 280 -0.68 -8.75 -2.93
CA GLN A 280 -0.72 -8.68 -1.48
C GLN A 280 0.61 -8.15 -0.93
N LEU A 281 0.55 -7.30 0.09
CA LEU A 281 1.71 -6.82 0.84
C LEU A 281 1.57 -7.27 2.29
N SER A 282 2.65 -7.75 2.90
CA SER A 282 2.75 -7.88 4.34
C SER A 282 4.08 -7.30 4.79
N LEU A 283 4.06 -6.32 5.68
CA LEU A 283 5.29 -5.67 6.11
C LEU A 283 5.29 -5.27 7.57
N GLU A 284 6.49 -5.18 8.15
CA GLU A 284 6.73 -4.52 9.43
C GLU A 284 7.22 -3.11 9.18
N LEU A 285 6.33 -2.13 9.34
CA LEU A 285 6.65 -0.74 9.03
C LEU A 285 7.37 -0.09 10.20
N HIS A 286 8.63 0.26 10.04
CA HIS A 286 9.46 0.87 11.08
C HIS A 286 9.46 2.41 10.98
N TRP A 287 9.14 3.15 12.06
CA TRP A 287 9.27 4.62 12.05
C TRP A 287 10.61 5.13 12.63
N CYS A 288 11.40 4.29 13.31
CA CYS A 288 12.58 4.72 14.08
C CYS A 288 13.93 4.13 13.68
N MET A 289 13.97 3.19 12.73
CA MET A 289 15.16 2.35 12.51
C MET A 289 16.17 2.95 11.51
N SER A 290 15.71 3.57 10.42
CA SER A 290 16.58 4.11 9.38
C SER A 290 16.36 5.62 9.15
N GLY A 291 17.46 6.36 8.98
CA GLY A 291 17.45 7.77 8.59
C GLY A 291 16.66 8.69 9.53
N ARG A 292 15.83 9.56 8.93
CA ARG A 292 14.92 10.47 9.64
C ARG A 292 13.79 9.67 10.28
N ARG A 293 13.55 9.87 11.58
CA ARG A 293 12.34 9.37 12.26
C ARG A 293 11.09 9.84 11.54
N LYS A 294 10.21 8.89 11.26
CA LYS A 294 8.97 9.15 10.51
C LYS A 294 7.93 9.71 11.47
N THR A 295 7.21 10.72 11.02
CA THR A 295 6.12 11.38 11.75
C THR A 295 4.80 10.67 11.49
N VAL A 296 3.76 11.03 12.25
CA VAL A 296 2.37 10.64 11.93
C VAL A 296 2.00 11.01 10.49
N ALA A 297 2.42 12.21 10.03
CA ALA A 297 2.15 12.68 8.69
C ALA A 297 2.83 11.84 7.61
N ASP A 298 4.05 11.32 7.86
CA ASP A 298 4.71 10.41 6.91
C ASP A 298 3.97 9.08 6.78
N VAL A 299 3.53 8.52 7.92
CA VAL A 299 2.73 7.29 7.93
C VAL A 299 1.41 7.53 7.20
N ALA A 300 0.70 8.62 7.52
CA ALA A 300 -0.56 8.97 6.88
C ALA A 300 -0.40 9.17 5.36
N MET A 301 0.68 9.83 4.93
CA MET A 301 0.99 10.03 3.51
C MET A 301 1.28 8.71 2.80
N LEU A 302 2.09 7.82 3.39
CA LEU A 302 2.34 6.50 2.80
C LEU A 302 1.04 5.69 2.68
N MET A 303 0.20 5.68 3.72
CA MET A 303 -1.10 5.00 3.66
C MET A 303 -2.00 5.59 2.59
N HIS A 304 -1.98 6.91 2.39
CA HIS A 304 -2.75 7.56 1.33
C HIS A 304 -2.24 7.20 -0.07
N LEU A 305 -0.92 7.20 -0.29
CA LEU A 305 -0.33 6.80 -1.57
C LEU A 305 -0.62 5.33 -1.89
N LEU A 306 -0.58 4.45 -0.89
CA LEU A 306 -0.96 3.04 -1.04
C LEU A 306 -2.45 2.91 -1.35
N TYR A 307 -3.31 3.69 -0.67
CA TYR A 307 -4.74 3.75 -0.96
C TYR A 307 -5.01 4.19 -2.41
N ASP A 308 -4.30 5.20 -2.89
CA ASP A 308 -4.44 5.77 -4.24
C ASP A 308 -4.02 4.80 -5.35
N VAL A 309 -3.07 3.91 -5.10
CA VAL A 309 -2.69 2.83 -6.05
C VAL A 309 -3.48 1.53 -5.81
N GLY A 310 -4.48 1.58 -4.94
CA GLY A 310 -5.52 0.58 -4.78
C GLY A 310 -5.34 -0.42 -3.64
N TYR A 311 -4.40 -0.20 -2.72
CA TYR A 311 -4.24 -1.04 -1.54
C TYR A 311 -5.20 -0.69 -0.41
N ARG A 312 -5.64 -1.71 0.33
CA ARG A 312 -6.42 -1.57 1.56
C ARG A 312 -5.78 -2.40 2.66
N VAL A 313 -5.69 -1.84 3.86
CA VAL A 313 -5.12 -2.54 5.03
C VAL A 313 -6.17 -3.50 5.57
N ILE A 314 -5.88 -4.80 5.56
CA ILE A 314 -6.80 -5.84 6.06
C ILE A 314 -6.42 -6.37 7.43
N SER A 315 -5.17 -6.12 7.87
CA SER A 315 -4.70 -6.48 9.20
C SER A 315 -3.64 -5.49 9.69
N ARG A 316 -3.62 -5.28 11.01
CA ARG A 316 -2.58 -4.57 11.74
C ARG A 316 -2.28 -5.32 13.03
N GLU A 317 -1.00 -5.58 13.30
CA GLU A 317 -0.53 -6.14 14.56
C GLU A 317 0.61 -5.28 15.11
N ASP A 318 0.42 -4.73 16.30
CA ASP A 318 1.46 -3.95 16.97
C ASP A 318 2.44 -4.90 17.69
N ASN A 319 3.68 -4.97 17.19
CA ASN A 319 4.71 -5.84 17.75
C ASN A 319 5.12 -5.36 19.16
N VAL A 320 4.76 -6.11 20.20
CA VAL A 320 5.06 -5.74 21.60
C VAL A 320 6.54 -5.74 21.94
N LEU A 321 7.38 -6.42 21.12
CA LEU A 321 8.83 -6.45 21.28
C LEU A 321 9.53 -5.28 20.58
N CYS A 322 8.80 -4.55 19.73
CA CYS A 322 9.31 -3.41 18.98
C CYS A 322 8.37 -2.22 19.13
N GLU A 323 8.75 -1.25 19.98
CA GLU A 323 7.92 -0.08 20.25
C GLU A 323 7.74 0.82 19.01
N CYS A 324 8.58 0.69 17.98
CA CYS A 324 8.60 1.62 16.85
C CYS A 324 8.16 1.06 15.50
N CYS A 325 7.51 -0.09 15.51
CA CYS A 325 7.04 -0.76 14.30
C CYS A 325 5.65 -1.38 14.46
N THR A 326 4.99 -1.66 13.34
CA THR A 326 3.69 -2.33 13.30
C THR A 326 3.66 -3.22 12.07
N GLU A 327 3.14 -4.45 12.23
CA GLU A 327 2.91 -5.35 11.12
C GLU A 327 1.61 -4.96 10.42
N LEU A 328 1.65 -4.83 9.10
CA LEU A 328 0.52 -4.44 8.26
C LEU A 328 0.37 -5.40 7.10
N THR A 329 -0.85 -5.86 6.87
CA THR A 329 -1.19 -6.64 5.69
C THR A 329 -2.12 -5.83 4.80
N PHE A 330 -1.75 -5.69 3.54
CA PHE A 330 -2.54 -5.01 2.53
C PHE A 330 -2.95 -5.97 1.42
N ILE A 331 -4.11 -5.71 0.85
CA ILE A 331 -4.54 -6.30 -0.42
C ILE A 331 -4.75 -5.21 -1.46
N ARG A 332 -4.32 -5.45 -2.70
CA ARG A 332 -4.56 -4.54 -3.81
C ARG A 332 -5.97 -4.71 -4.36
N ALA A 333 -6.95 -4.11 -3.70
CA ALA A 333 -8.36 -4.21 -4.04
C ALA A 333 -8.73 -3.50 -5.36
N PHE A 334 -7.98 -2.47 -5.75
CA PHE A 334 -8.29 -1.64 -6.93
C PHE A 334 -7.11 -1.50 -7.91
N CYS A 335 -7.43 -1.57 -9.21
CA CYS A 335 -6.58 -1.30 -10.36
C CYS A 335 -7.47 -0.98 -11.57
#